data_AF-A0A7I7L4H5-F1
#
_entry.id   AF-A0A7I7L4H5-F1
#
_cell.length_a   1.000
_cell.length_b   1.000
_cell.length_c   1.000
_cell.angle_alpha   90.00
_cell.angle_beta   90.00
_cell.angle_gamma   90.00
#
_symmetry.space_group_name_H-M   'P 1'
#
loop_
_entity.id
_entity.type
_entity.pdbx_description
1 polymer ?
#
loop_
_entity_poly.entity_id
_entity_poly.type
_entity_poly.pdbx_seq_one_letter_code
_entity_poly.pdbx_strand_id
1 'polypeptide(L)'
;MSDVSKDAGGAIPPIKAECAEVIAEVWTLLDGECTAEKKAKLRQHLEDCPPCFQLYGLEERIKGLIATKCSGERAPDSLRERLRFEISRTTIIRGQF
;
A
#
# COMPACT_ATOMS: atom_id res chain seq x y z
N MET A 1 -10.32 30.18 35.68
CA MET A 1 -9.12 29.40 36.04
C MET A 1 -9.51 27.93 35.88
N SER A 2 -9.78 27.44 34.67
CA SER A 2 -8.85 26.91 33.65
C SER A 2 -7.95 25.78 34.18
N ASP A 3 -8.40 24.54 33.98
CA ASP A 3 -7.53 23.41 33.70
C ASP A 3 -8.17 22.63 32.55
N VAL A 4 -7.80 23.05 31.33
CA VAL A 4 -8.17 22.41 30.08
C VAL A 4 -7.43 21.08 30.02
N SER A 5 -8.20 20.02 29.84
CA SER A 5 -7.71 18.66 29.68
C SER A 5 -6.64 18.61 28.59
N LYS A 6 -5.48 18.12 29.01
CA LYS A 6 -4.24 17.94 28.25
C LYS A 6 -4.52 17.19 26.95
N ASP A 7 -4.46 17.89 25.83
CA ASP A 7 -4.53 17.32 24.50
C ASP A 7 -3.42 16.26 24.34
N ALA A 8 -3.82 15.00 24.24
CA ALA A 8 -2.95 13.91 23.82
C ALA A 8 -2.75 14.00 22.30
N GLY A 9 -1.95 14.97 21.87
CA GLY A 9 -1.42 15.01 20.52
C GLY A 9 -0.62 13.73 20.28
N GLY A 10 -1.07 12.92 19.31
CA GLY A 10 -0.46 11.65 18.93
C GLY A 10 0.99 11.82 18.49
N ALA A 11 1.91 11.65 19.43
CA ALA A 11 3.33 11.58 19.12
C ALA A 11 3.61 10.19 18.53
N ILE A 12 4.05 10.14 17.27
CA ILE A 12 4.61 8.92 16.70
C ILE A 12 5.86 8.58 17.53
N PRO A 13 5.92 7.42 18.21
CA PRO A 13 7.08 7.05 19.01
C PRO A 13 8.33 7.01 18.13
N PRO A 14 9.51 7.30 18.70
CA PRO A 14 10.75 7.41 17.92
C PRO A 14 11.04 6.10 17.20
N ILE A 15 11.10 6.18 15.88
CA ILE A 15 11.34 5.02 15.02
C ILE A 15 12.84 4.72 15.04
N LYS A 16 13.20 3.50 15.43
CA LYS A 16 14.59 3.05 15.53
C LYS A 16 15.20 2.84 14.13
N ALA A 17 16.53 2.86 14.04
CA ALA A 17 17.24 2.60 12.78
C ALA A 17 16.85 1.26 12.13
N GLU A 18 16.54 0.23 12.93
CA GLU A 18 16.07 -1.09 12.47
C GLU A 18 14.71 -1.07 11.74
N CYS A 19 13.98 0.05 11.79
CA CYS A 19 12.68 0.23 11.15
C CYS A 19 12.77 1.01 9.82
N ALA A 20 13.95 1.53 9.46
CA ALA A 20 14.14 2.35 8.27
C ALA A 20 13.76 1.61 6.97
N GLU A 21 14.02 0.30 6.91
CA GLU A 21 13.65 -0.55 5.77
C GLU A 21 12.12 -0.61 5.59
N VAL A 22 11.36 -0.73 6.69
CA VAL A 22 9.89 -0.73 6.62
C VAL A 22 9.36 0.61 6.14
N ILE A 23 9.88 1.72 6.69
CA ILE A 23 9.46 3.06 6.25
C ILE A 23 9.72 3.27 4.76
N ALA A 24 10.87 2.81 4.27
CA ALA A 24 11.25 2.96 2.86
C ALA A 24 10.40 2.10 1.91
N GLU A 25 9.92 0.94 2.36
CA GLU A 25 9.23 -0.05 1.52
C GLU A 25 7.72 -0.17 1.80
N VAL A 26 7.17 0.62 2.72
CA VAL A 26 5.76 0.51 3.15
C VAL A 26 4.78 0.68 1.99
N TRP A 27 5.05 1.63 1.08
CA TRP A 27 4.21 1.86 -0.10
C TRP A 27 4.37 0.73 -1.13
N THR A 28 5.61 0.30 -1.42
CA THR A 28 5.88 -0.87 -2.27
C THR A 28 5.12 -2.11 -1.78
N LEU A 29 5.10 -2.32 -0.46
CA LEU A 29 4.36 -3.40 0.18
C LEU A 29 2.85 -3.25 0.01
N LEU A 30 2.32 -2.03 0.20
CA LEU A 30 0.90 -1.72 0.01
C LEU A 30 0.47 -1.81 -1.46
N ASP A 31 1.36 -1.57 -2.43
CA ASP A 31 1.09 -1.73 -3.87
C ASP A 31 1.19 -3.19 -4.31
N GLY A 32 1.73 -4.07 -3.46
CA GLY A 32 1.94 -5.48 -3.78
C GLY A 32 3.14 -5.70 -4.71
N GLU A 33 4.02 -4.72 -4.83
CA GLU A 33 5.19 -4.73 -5.72
C GLU A 33 6.45 -5.30 -5.06
N CYS A 34 6.37 -5.73 -3.80
CA CYS A 34 7.47 -6.43 -3.14
C CYS A 34 7.70 -7.83 -3.71
N THR A 35 8.97 -8.25 -3.75
CA THR A 35 9.30 -9.67 -3.93
C THR A 35 8.77 -10.50 -2.77
N ALA A 36 8.64 -11.81 -2.97
CA ALA A 36 8.16 -12.72 -1.93
C ALA A 36 9.04 -12.67 -0.68
N GLU A 37 10.38 -12.60 -0.84
CA GLU A 37 11.30 -12.54 0.30
C GLU A 37 11.16 -11.23 1.07
N LYS A 38 11.11 -10.10 0.37
CA LYS A 38 10.94 -8.77 0.99
C LYS A 38 9.61 -8.69 1.74
N LYS A 39 8.53 -9.16 1.13
CA LYS A 39 7.20 -9.18 1.74
C LYS A 39 7.18 -9.99 3.04
N ALA A 40 7.87 -11.13 3.08
CA ALA A 40 7.95 -11.96 4.29
C ALA A 40 8.71 -11.24 5.42
N LYS A 41 9.88 -10.65 5.10
CA LYS A 41 10.68 -9.90 6.08
C LYS A 41 9.92 -8.70 6.66
N LEU A 42 9.28 -7.90 5.80
CA LEU A 42 8.51 -6.74 6.22
C LEU A 42 7.34 -7.14 7.12
N ARG A 43 6.64 -8.23 6.79
CA ARG A 43 5.54 -8.74 7.64
C ARG A 43 6.02 -9.18 9.01
N GLN A 44 7.11 -9.95 9.06
CA GLN A 44 7.71 -10.33 10.34
C GLN A 44 8.03 -9.10 11.19
N HIS A 45 8.65 -8.08 10.61
CA HIS A 45 8.93 -6.84 11.34
C HIS A 45 7.66 -6.14 11.82
N LEU A 46 6.61 -6.07 11.01
CA LEU A 46 5.33 -5.46 11.41
C LEU A 46 4.66 -6.21 12.56
N GLU A 47 4.82 -7.53 12.64
CA GLU A 47 4.35 -8.35 13.76
C GLU A 47 5.16 -8.08 15.04
N ASP A 48 6.47 -7.91 14.92
CA ASP A 48 7.38 -7.72 16.06
C ASP A 48 7.47 -6.25 16.53
N CYS A 49 7.04 -5.29 15.72
CA CYS A 49 7.20 -3.86 15.95
C CYS A 49 5.87 -3.09 15.90
N PRO A 50 5.18 -2.92 17.05
CA PRO A 50 3.92 -2.18 17.13
C PRO A 50 3.99 -0.75 16.57
N PRO A 51 5.06 0.05 16.77
CA PRO A 51 5.20 1.35 16.13
C PRO A 51 5.09 1.32 14.60
N CYS A 52 5.79 0.38 13.95
CA CYS A 52 5.75 0.22 12.49
C CYS A 52 4.39 -0.28 12.03
N PHE A 53 3.73 -1.15 12.80
CA PHE A 53 2.36 -1.59 12.50
C PHE A 53 1.36 -0.42 12.51
N GLN A 54 1.48 0.50 13.48
CA GLN A 54 0.63 1.70 13.52
C GLN A 54 0.88 2.62 12.33
N LEU A 55 2.15 2.79 11.92
CA LEU A 55 2.51 3.60 10.77
C LEU A 55 2.01 2.96 9.46
N TYR A 56 2.17 1.65 9.30
CA TYR A 56 1.58 0.88 8.20
C TYR A 56 0.07 1.10 8.10
N GLY A 57 -0.66 0.98 9.22
CA GLY A 57 -2.11 1.20 9.25
C GLY A 57 -2.53 2.64 8.94
N LEU A 58 -1.68 3.64 9.23
CA LEU A 58 -1.91 5.02 8.80
C LEU A 58 -1.75 5.15 7.28
N GLU A 59 -0.64 4.66 6.73
CA GLU A 59 -0.36 4.71 5.29
C GLU A 59 -1.42 3.97 4.48
N GLU A 60 -1.88 2.81 4.95
CA GLU A 60 -2.97 2.05 4.35
C GLU A 60 -4.27 2.86 4.26
N ARG A 61 -4.65 3.55 5.35
CA ARG A 61 -5.84 4.43 5.38
C ARG A 61 -5.70 5.62 4.44
N ILE A 62 -4.51 6.23 4.38
CA ILE A 62 -4.23 7.34 3.47
C ILE A 62 -4.38 6.87 2.02
N LYS A 63 -3.77 5.74 1.67
CA LYS A 63 -3.87 5.14 0.34
C LYS A 63 -5.31 4.79 -0.03
N GLY A 64 -6.08 4.21 0.90
CA GLY A 64 -7.50 3.93 0.71
C GLY A 64 -8.34 5.20 0.49
N LEU A 65 -8.02 6.28 1.20
CA LEU A 65 -8.67 7.57 1.00
C LEU A 65 -8.37 8.16 -0.38
N ILE A 66 -7.09 8.12 -0.81
CA ILE A 66 -6.68 8.55 -2.16
C ILE A 66 -7.41 7.72 -3.21
N ALA A 67 -7.44 6.39 -3.07
CA ALA A 67 -8.15 5.52 -4.00
C ALA A 67 -9.64 5.88 -4.10
N THR A 68 -10.29 6.25 -2.99
CA THR A 68 -11.72 6.60 -2.99
C THR A 68 -12.00 8.01 -3.52
N LYS A 69 -11.13 8.99 -3.24
CA LYS A 69 -11.36 10.40 -3.60
C LYS A 69 -10.75 10.79 -4.94
N CYS A 70 -9.75 10.05 -5.39
CA CYS A 70 -9.00 10.27 -6.62
C CYS A 70 -9.17 9.13 -7.62
N SER A 71 -10.18 8.25 -7.47
CA SER A 71 -10.51 7.19 -8.44
C SER A 71 -10.93 7.70 -9.82
N GLY A 72 -11.05 9.02 -10.02
CA GLY A 72 -11.18 9.67 -11.32
C GLY A 72 -12.31 9.16 -12.22
N GLU A 73 -12.16 9.48 -13.50
CA GLU A 73 -13.06 9.04 -14.57
C GLU A 73 -12.80 7.59 -14.93
N ARG A 74 -13.88 6.85 -15.25
CA ARG A 74 -13.74 5.49 -15.77
C ARG A 74 -12.93 5.52 -17.06
N ALA A 75 -11.97 4.60 -17.18
CA ALA A 75 -11.28 4.36 -18.43
C ALA A 75 -12.30 4.19 -19.58
N PRO A 76 -12.11 4.86 -20.74
CA PRO A 76 -13.05 4.80 -21.85
C PRO A 76 -13.31 3.36 -22.32
N ASP A 77 -14.54 3.08 -22.78
CA ASP A 77 -14.92 1.75 -23.24
C ASP A 77 -14.07 1.25 -24.41
N SER A 78 -13.68 2.17 -25.31
CA SER A 78 -12.78 1.85 -26.43
C SER A 78 -11.42 1.31 -25.96
N LEU A 79 -10.88 1.78 -24.83
CA LEU A 79 -9.65 1.26 -24.25
C LEU A 79 -9.87 -0.14 -23.68
N ARG A 80 -11.00 -0.38 -22.98
CA ARG A 80 -11.36 -1.69 -22.44
C ARG A 80 -11.52 -2.74 -23.55
N GLU A 81 -12.22 -2.40 -24.63
CA GLU A 81 -12.44 -3.29 -25.77
C GLU A 81 -11.12 -3.68 -26.44
N ARG A 82 -10.27 -2.69 -26.72
CA ARG A 82 -8.93 -2.92 -27.28
C ARG A 82 -8.09 -3.82 -26.39
N LEU A 83 -8.09 -3.59 -25.07
CA LEU A 83 -7.33 -4.40 -24.12
C LEU A 83 -7.81 -5.85 -24.11
N ARG A 84 -9.13 -6.08 -24.09
CA ARG A 84 -9.72 -7.43 -24.13
C ARG A 84 -9.37 -8.18 -25.41
N PHE A 85 -9.44 -7.50 -26.55
CA PHE A 85 -9.06 -8.08 -27.83
C PHE A 85 -7.58 -8.50 -27.83
N GLU A 86 -6.69 -7.61 -27.39
CA GLU A 86 -5.25 -7.85 -27.37
C GLU A 86 -4.84 -8.99 -26.43
N ILE A 87 -5.46 -9.06 -25.24
CA ILE A 87 -5.26 -10.16 -24.29
C ILE A 87 -5.72 -11.48 -24.92
N SER A 88 -6.93 -11.52 -25.49
CA SER A 88 -7.48 -12.74 -26.10
C SER A 88 -6.61 -13.24 -27.25
N ARG A 89 -6.13 -12.32 -28.10
CA ARG A 89 -5.21 -12.62 -29.20
C ARG A 89 -3.91 -13.26 -28.69
N THR A 90 -3.32 -12.68 -27.64
CA THR A 90 -2.06 -13.17 -27.05
C THR A 90 -2.23 -14.56 -26.44
N THR A 91 -3.37 -14.83 -25.80
CA THR A 91 -3.67 -16.15 -25.21
C THR A 91 -3.85 -17.22 -26.29
N ILE A 92 -4.52 -16.91 -27.41
CA ILE A 92 -4.69 -17.85 -28.52
C ILE A 92 -3.33 -18.26 -29.12
N ILE A 93 -2.41 -17.31 -29.30
CA ILE A 93 -1.09 -17.58 -29.88
C ILE A 93 -0.23 -18.46 -28.95
N ARG A 94 -0.38 -18.31 -27.63
CA ARG A 94 0.40 -19.08 -26.64
C ARG A 94 -0.18 -20.45 -26.30
N GLY A 95 -1.48 -20.68 -26.54
CA GLY A 95 -2.16 -21.96 -26.29
C GLY A 95 -2.18 -22.94 -27.45
N GLN A 96 -1.55 -22.61 -28.58
CA GLN A 96 -1.45 -23.46 -29.78
C GLN A 96 -0.15 -24.28 -29.87
N PHE A 97 0.55 -24.47 -28.74
CA PHE A 97 1.72 -25.34 -28.62
C PHE A 97 1.58 -26.26 -27.41
#